data_AF-V8AS14-F1
#
_entry.id   AF-V8AS14-F1
#
_cell.length_a   1.000
_cell.length_b   1.000
_cell.length_c   1.000
_cell.angle_alpha   90.00
_cell.angle_beta   90.00
_cell.angle_gamma   90.00
#
_symmetry.space_group_name_H-M   'P 1'
#
loop_
_entity.id
_entity.type
_entity.pdbx_description
1 polymer ?
#
loop_
_entity_poly.entity_id
_entity_poly.type
_entity_poly.pdbx_seq_one_letter_code
_entity_poly.pdbx_strand_id
1 'polypeptide(L)'
;MSDVLGISLSYYRKIEKGIKPLTPELKEKIKMAFFKRFDSHYKIIATIDYVNIRFQTLNVNEVIKEVLGLKIENFHLNDSFGYLFA
;
A
#
# COMPACT_ATOMS: atom_id res chain seq x y z
N MET A 1 7.07 2.05 19.42
CA MET A 1 6.20 3.24 19.55
C MET A 1 6.72 4.23 20.59
N SER A 2 7.12 3.76 21.78
CA SER A 2 7.74 4.57 22.84
C SER A 2 8.90 5.43 22.34
N ASP A 3 9.79 4.82 21.56
CA ASP A 3 11.05 5.44 21.14
C ASP A 3 10.80 6.53 20.08
N VAL A 4 9.86 6.30 19.18
CA VAL A 4 9.40 7.28 18.16
C VAL A 4 8.77 8.51 18.82
N LEU A 5 8.09 8.32 19.94
CA LEU A 5 7.43 9.40 20.68
C LEU A 5 8.34 10.06 21.73
N GLY A 6 9.55 9.52 21.95
CA GLY A 6 10.49 9.99 22.96
C GLY A 6 9.97 9.85 24.39
N ILE A 7 9.19 8.81 24.67
CA ILE A 7 8.60 8.53 25.99
C ILE A 7 9.07 7.18 26.51
N SER A 8 9.04 6.97 27.83
CA SER A 8 9.40 5.66 28.38
C SER A 8 8.36 4.59 28.00
N LEU A 9 8.82 3.35 27.83
CA LEU A 9 7.95 2.21 27.52
C LEU A 9 6.88 1.98 28.60
N SER A 10 7.23 2.19 29.88
CA SER A 10 6.30 2.08 30.99
C SER A 10 5.21 3.14 30.94
N TYR A 11 5.54 4.37 30.52
CA TYR A 11 4.59 5.44 30.32
C TYR A 11 3.65 5.14 29.15
N TYR A 12 4.20 4.69 28.02
CA TYR A 12 3.41 4.28 26.86
C TYR A 12 2.42 3.15 27.19
N ARG A 13 2.86 2.10 27.89
CA ARG A 13 2.00 0.99 28.33
C ARG A 13 0.86 1.41 29.25
N LYS A 14 1.06 2.45 30.07
CA LYS A 14 -0.02 3.00 30.93
C LYS A 14 -1.09 3.69 30.10
N ILE A 15 -0.70 4.35 29.00
CA ILE A 15 -1.64 4.97 28.07
C ILE A 15 -2.42 3.90 27.30
N GLU A 16 -1.74 2.87 26.79
CA GLU A 16 -2.40 1.75 26.09
C GLU A 16 -3.41 1.01 26.96
N LYS A 17 -3.11 0.85 28.25
CA LYS A 17 -4.01 0.23 29.23
C LYS A 17 -5.12 1.15 29.72
N GLY A 18 -5.18 2.40 29.24
CA GLY A 18 -6.18 3.40 29.67
C GLY A 18 -5.99 3.93 31.10
N ILE A 19 -4.88 3.59 31.76
CA ILE A 19 -4.58 4.00 33.14
C ILE A 19 -4.24 5.48 33.19
N LYS A 20 -3.65 6.03 32.12
CA LYS A 20 -3.29 7.45 32.02
C LYS A 20 -3.88 8.07 30.74
N PRO A 21 -4.56 9.22 30.83
CA PRO A 21 -5.10 9.89 29.65
C PRO A 21 -3.99 10.41 28.74
N LEU A 22 -4.27 10.43 27.44
CA LEU A 22 -3.38 10.98 26.43
C LEU A 22 -3.32 12.51 26.57
N THR A 23 -2.12 13.05 26.80
CA THR A 23 -1.94 14.51 26.88
C THR A 23 -2.03 15.16 25.50
N PRO A 24 -2.50 16.43 25.39
CA PRO A 24 -2.61 17.13 24.12
C PRO A 24 -1.25 17.26 23.39
N GLU A 25 -0.17 17.49 24.12
CA GLU A 25 1.20 17.50 23.54
C GLU A 25 1.58 16.16 22.91
N LEU A 26 1.25 15.04 23.56
CA LEU A 26 1.56 13.72 23.03
C LEU A 26 0.69 13.39 21.82
N LYS A 27 -0.55 13.88 21.81
CA LYS A 27 -1.44 13.79 20.65
C LYS A 27 -0.87 14.53 19.44
N GLU A 28 -0.33 15.73 19.64
CA GLU A 28 0.36 16.47 18.58
C GLU A 28 1.67 15.78 18.14
N LYS A 29 2.45 15.20 19.05
CA LYS A 29 3.63 14.40 18.69
C LYS A 29 3.28 13.17 17.85
N ILE A 30 2.21 12.44 18.21
CA ILE A 30 1.70 11.32 17.41
C ILE A 30 1.27 11.85 16.04
N LYS A 31 0.54 12.97 15.99
CA LYS A 31 0.17 13.57 14.70
C LYS A 31 1.40 13.92 13.86
N MET A 32 2.41 14.57 14.40
CA MET A 32 3.62 14.92 13.66
C MET A 32 4.43 13.70 13.20
N ALA A 33 4.52 12.66 14.04
CA ALA A 33 5.25 11.44 13.71
C ALA A 33 4.56 10.60 12.62
N PHE A 34 3.23 10.48 12.67
CA PHE A 34 2.46 9.60 11.77
C PHE A 34 1.78 10.33 10.61
N PHE A 35 1.46 11.61 10.79
CA PHE A 35 0.89 12.49 9.76
C PHE A 35 1.93 13.45 9.21
N LYS A 36 3.24 13.17 9.38
CA LYS A 36 4.21 13.54 8.35
C LYS A 36 3.58 13.05 7.06
N ARG A 37 3.07 14.00 6.28
CA ARG A 37 2.39 13.78 5.01
C ARG A 37 3.15 12.66 4.34
N PHE A 38 2.47 11.62 3.87
CA PHE A 38 3.05 10.70 2.90
C PHE A 38 3.71 11.60 1.86
N ASP A 39 5.00 11.83 2.03
CA ASP A 39 5.71 12.79 1.23
C ASP A 39 5.62 12.16 -0.14
N SER A 40 5.17 12.92 -1.14
CA SER A 40 5.04 12.43 -2.51
C SER A 40 6.36 11.80 -3.02
N HIS A 41 7.46 12.06 -2.31
CA HIS A 41 8.78 11.47 -2.46
C HIS A 41 8.98 10.04 -1.96
N TYR A 42 8.17 9.50 -1.05
CA TYR A 42 8.27 8.08 -0.67
C TYR A 42 7.50 7.21 -1.67
N LYS A 43 8.10 7.03 -2.84
CA LYS A 43 7.67 6.04 -3.82
C LYS A 43 7.98 4.65 -3.25
N ILE A 44 6.94 3.90 -2.87
CA ILE A 44 7.09 2.47 -2.59
C ILE A 44 7.41 1.79 -3.92
N ILE A 45 8.69 1.45 -4.11
CA ILE A 45 9.16 0.71 -5.26
C ILE A 45 9.22 -0.75 -4.83
N ALA A 46 8.27 -1.55 -5.32
CA ALA A 46 8.32 -3.00 -5.21
C ALA A 46 8.71 -3.57 -6.57
N THR A 47 9.75 -4.39 -6.61
CA THR A 47 10.10 -5.21 -7.77
C THR A 47 9.32 -6.51 -7.67
N ILE A 48 8.49 -6.80 -8.68
CA ILE A 48 7.72 -8.03 -8.73
C ILE A 48 8.18 -8.81 -9.96
N ASP A 49 8.69 -10.03 -9.74
CA ASP A 49 9.24 -10.87 -10.81
C ASP A 49 8.14 -11.45 -11.71
N TYR A 50 6.95 -11.71 -11.16
CA TYR A 50 5.81 -12.23 -11.92
C TYR A 50 4.47 -11.84 -11.29
N VAL A 51 3.54 -11.32 -12.10
CA VAL A 51 2.16 -11.03 -11.72
C VAL A 51 1.21 -11.62 -12.75
N ASN A 52 0.23 -12.40 -12.30
CA ASN A 52 -0.86 -12.88 -13.14
C ASN A 52 -2.10 -12.00 -12.90
N ILE A 53 -2.50 -11.24 -13.91
CA ILE A 53 -3.67 -10.34 -13.88
C ILE A 53 -4.74 -10.91 -14.79
N ARG A 54 -5.94 -11.11 -14.25
CA ARG A 54 -7.12 -11.52 -15.03
C ARG A 54 -7.98 -10.31 -15.34
N PHE A 55 -8.20 -10.07 -16.62
CA PHE A 55 -9.09 -9.02 -17.08
C PHE A 55 -10.45 -9.61 -17.47
N GLN A 56 -11.53 -9.03 -16.98
CA GLN A 56 -12.90 -9.38 -17.39
C GLN A 56 -13.31 -8.59 -18.64
N THR A 57 -12.45 -8.55 -19.65
CA THR A 57 -12.68 -7.82 -20.90
C THR A 57 -12.18 -8.64 -22.07
N LEU A 58 -12.88 -8.53 -23.20
CA LEU A 58 -12.51 -9.15 -24.46
C LEU A 58 -11.33 -8.44 -25.13
N ASN A 59 -11.10 -7.16 -24.81
CA ASN A 59 -10.03 -6.35 -25.40
C ASN A 59 -8.92 -6.05 -24.38
N VAL A 60 -8.09 -7.06 -24.13
CA VAL A 60 -6.96 -6.97 -23.19
C VAL A 60 -5.90 -5.96 -23.67
N ASN A 61 -5.71 -5.83 -24.98
CA ASN A 61 -4.71 -4.93 -25.57
C ASN A 61 -4.98 -3.46 -25.26
N GLU A 62 -6.24 -3.04 -25.37
CA GLU A 62 -6.68 -1.68 -25.06
C GLU A 62 -6.45 -1.36 -23.59
N VAL A 63 -6.77 -2.27 -22.68
CA VAL A 63 -6.56 -2.07 -21.24
C VAL A 63 -5.07 -1.99 -20.88
N ILE A 64 -4.23 -2.87 -21.44
CA ILE A 64 -2.78 -2.84 -21.18
C ILE A 64 -2.17 -1.52 -21.66
N LYS A 65 -2.59 -1.04 -22.85
CA LYS A 65 -2.01 0.15 -23.47
C LYS A 65 -2.56 1.46 -22.90
N GLU A 66 -3.87 1.57 -22.72
CA GLU A 66 -4.54 2.83 -22.37
C GLU A 66 -4.72 3.01 -20.87
N VAL A 67 -4.96 1.93 -20.11
CA VAL A 67 -5.18 2.01 -18.65
C VAL A 67 -3.88 1.83 -17.90
N LEU A 68 -3.11 0.79 -18.24
CA LEU A 68 -1.86 0.48 -17.55
C LEU A 68 -0.66 1.23 -18.15
N GLY A 69 -0.72 1.64 -19.41
CA GLY A 69 0.40 2.31 -20.09
C GLY A 69 1.61 1.40 -20.30
N LEU A 70 1.41 0.08 -20.34
CA LEU A 70 2.49 -0.90 -20.45
C LEU A 70 2.62 -1.40 -21.89
N LYS A 71 3.82 -1.85 -22.27
CA LYS A 71 4.08 -2.40 -23.60
C LYS A 71 3.58 -3.84 -23.66
N ILE A 72 2.66 -4.12 -24.59
CA ILE A 72 2.06 -5.45 -24.78
C ILE A 72 3.12 -6.53 -25.04
N GLU A 73 4.22 -6.19 -25.71
CA GLU A 73 5.36 -7.09 -25.98
C GLU A 73 5.96 -7.73 -24.71
N ASN A 74 5.79 -7.10 -23.55
CA ASN A 74 6.32 -7.59 -22.27
C ASN A 74 5.37 -8.56 -21.56
N PHE A 75 4.21 -8.87 -22.15
CA PHE A 75 3.20 -9.75 -21.55
C PHE A 75 3.06 -11.04 -22.34
N HIS A 76 3.07 -12.15 -21.62
CA HIS A 76 2.59 -13.42 -22.16
C HIS A 76 1.06 -13.42 -22.11
N LEU A 77 0.44 -12.99 -23.21
CA LEU A 77 -1.01 -13.12 -23.41
C LEU A 77 -1.32 -14.61 -23.59
N ASN A 78 -1.71 -15.28 -22.52
CA ASN A 78 -2.43 -16.54 -22.63
C ASN A 78 -3.84 -16.19 -23.11
N ASP A 79 -3.98 -15.99 -24.42
CA ASP A 79 -5.27 -16.00 -25.09
C ASP A 79 -5.92 -17.34 -24.78
N SER A 80 -6.73 -17.31 -23.74
CA SER A 80 -7.41 -18.47 -23.22
C SER A 80 -8.44 -18.85 -24.27
N PHE A 81 -8.07 -19.77 -25.16
CA PHE A 81 -8.98 -20.65 -25.90
C PHE A 81 -9.80 -21.53 -24.92
N GLY A 82 -10.36 -20.93 -23.87
CA GLY A 82 -11.18 -21.57 -22.84
C GLY A 82 -12.68 -21.46 -23.12
N TYR A 83 -13.08 -20.90 -24.26
CA TYR A 83 -14.49 -20.73 -24.64
C TYR A 83 -14.98 -21.68 -25.74
N LEU A 84 -14.21 -22.72 -26.12
CA LEU A 84 -14.58 -23.62 -27.24
C LEU A 84 -15.02 -25.04 -26.84
N PHE A 85 -15.12 -25.36 -25.55
CA PHE A 85 -15.73 -26.62 -25.11
C PHE A 85 -16.50 -26.43 -23.81
N ALA A 86 -17.76 -26.00 -23.91
CA ALA A 86 -18.81 -26.20 -22.91
C ALA A 86 -20.15 -26.37 -23.65
#